data_AF-A0A9Q9CGB4-F1
#
_entry.id   AF-A0A9Q9CGB4-F1
#
_cell.length_a   1.000
_cell.length_b   1.000
_cell.length_c   1.000
_cell.angle_alpha   90.00
_cell.angle_beta   90.00
_cell.angle_gamma   90.00
#
_symmetry.space_group_name_H-M   'P 1'
#
loop_
_entity.id
_entity.type
_entity.pdbx_description
1 polymer ?
#
loop_
_entity_poly.entity_id
_entity_poly.type
_entity_poly.pdbx_seq_one_letter_code
_entity_poly.pdbx_strand_id
1 'polypeptide(L)'
;MTKQSMKYVFILIIAGILFYRFAERPQLFYDFFGFMWRLFRPFFIGILLAVLVNPIVKWLGEYFKFPRALSILCTYLLGLIFIVVCCLLVVPSFIVGISDLFLKTSTYLNSIEEENWLYQFMQNTPYIEEIIFYVQENIHNITKNMIALLNSLSTSLFTSVMGLASEVFNWFFGITISIYLIID
;
A
#
# COMPACT_ATOMS: atom_id res chain seq x y z
N MET A 1 18.95 46.62 32.10
CA MET A 1 18.48 45.40 31.41
C MET A 1 19.67 44.70 30.78
N THR A 2 20.09 43.56 31.32
CA THR A 2 21.22 42.79 30.80
C THR A 2 20.84 42.15 29.46
N LYS A 3 21.75 42.10 28.48
CA LYS A 3 21.49 41.53 27.13
C LYS A 3 20.84 40.14 27.14
N GLN A 4 21.04 39.37 28.21
CA GLN A 4 20.43 38.05 28.41
C GLN A 4 18.92 38.13 28.67
N SER A 5 18.44 39.06 29.52
CA SER A 5 17.00 39.20 29.81
C SER A 5 16.21 39.60 28.56
N MET A 6 16.81 40.39 27.66
CA MET A 6 16.22 40.77 26.37
C MET A 6 16.04 39.58 25.42
N LYS A 7 16.98 38.62 25.39
CA LYS A 7 16.87 37.41 24.56
C LYS A 7 15.72 36.52 25.02
N TYR A 8 15.57 36.31 26.32
CA TYR A 8 14.48 35.48 26.87
C TYR A 8 13.10 36.09 26.60
N VAL A 9 12.96 37.42 26.73
CA VAL A 9 11.70 38.11 26.39
C VAL A 9 11.38 37.98 24.90
N PHE A 10 12.38 38.11 24.02
CA PHE A 10 12.17 37.94 22.59
C PHE A 10 11.76 36.51 22.21
N ILE A 11 12.40 35.50 22.83
CA ILE A 11 12.03 34.08 22.68
C ILE A 11 10.61 33.83 23.19
N LEU A 12 10.22 34.44 24.31
CA LEU A 12 8.87 34.34 24.88
C LEU A 12 7.81 34.95 23.95
N ILE A 13 8.09 36.09 23.34
CA ILE A 13 7.18 36.73 22.38
C ILE A 13 7.04 35.87 21.12
N ILE A 14 8.13 35.34 20.57
CA ILE A 14 8.09 34.42 19.42
C ILE A 14 7.33 33.13 19.77
N ALA A 15 7.61 32.54 20.93
CA ALA A 15 6.93 31.35 21.41
C ALA A 15 5.43 31.62 21.61
N GLY A 16 5.05 32.78 22.15
CA GLY A 16 3.65 33.20 22.30
C GLY A 16 2.94 33.38 20.97
N ILE A 17 3.58 33.98 19.97
CA ILE A 17 3.03 34.13 18.60
C ILE A 17 2.87 32.77 17.93
N LEU A 18 3.86 31.88 18.06
CA LEU A 18 3.78 30.51 17.55
C LEU A 18 2.67 29.72 18.25
N PHE A 19 2.52 29.87 19.57
CA PHE A 19 1.48 29.21 20.34
C PHE A 19 0.08 29.72 20.00
N TYR A 20 -0.08 31.03 19.81
CA TYR A 20 -1.33 31.63 19.34
C TYR A 20 -1.70 31.11 17.94
N ARG A 21 -0.74 31.09 17.01
CA ARG A 21 -0.95 30.57 15.65
C ARG A 21 -1.20 29.07 15.62
N PHE A 22 -0.60 28.32 16.56
CA PHE A 22 -0.86 26.90 16.78
C PHE A 22 -2.29 26.64 17.25
N ALA A 23 -2.80 27.45 18.19
CA ALA A 23 -4.17 27.33 18.70
C ALA A 23 -5.23 27.62 17.62
N GLU A 24 -4.97 28.56 16.70
CA GLU A 24 -5.90 28.88 15.61
C GLU A 24 -5.89 27.87 14.44
N ARG A 25 -4.76 27.20 14.19
CA ARG A 25 -4.58 26.30 13.03
C ARG A 25 -3.82 25.03 13.43
N PRO A 26 -4.39 24.16 14.29
CA PRO A 26 -3.72 22.93 14.71
C PRO A 26 -3.39 22.00 13.53
N GLN A 27 -4.18 22.06 12.45
CA GLN A 27 -3.94 21.31 11.22
C GLN A 27 -2.55 21.55 10.60
N LEU A 28 -2.05 22.80 10.60
CA LEU A 28 -0.72 23.09 10.07
C LEU A 28 0.39 22.34 10.81
N PHE A 29 0.20 22.12 12.12
CA PHE A 29 1.15 21.37 12.93
C PHE A 29 1.06 19.87 12.69
N TYR A 30 -0.16 19.33 12.57
CA TYR A 30 -0.36 17.93 12.20
C TYR A 30 0.21 17.62 10.82
N ASP A 31 0.02 18.52 9.85
CA ASP A 31 0.57 18.38 8.50
C ASP A 31 2.10 18.46 8.51
N PHE A 32 2.68 19.37 9.28
CA PHE A 32 4.13 19.47 9.45
C PHE A 32 4.72 18.23 10.11
N PHE A 33 4.10 17.73 11.18
CA PHE A 33 4.55 16.51 11.85
C PHE A 33 4.38 15.28 10.94
N GLY A 34 3.29 15.22 10.18
CA GLY A 34 3.07 14.19 9.17
C GLY A 34 4.13 14.22 8.05
N PHE A 35 4.52 15.41 7.61
CA PHE A 35 5.62 15.59 6.65
C PHE A 35 6.95 15.12 7.23
N MET A 36 7.30 15.51 8.46
CA MET A 36 8.51 15.02 9.13
C MET A 36 8.49 13.49 9.27
N TRP A 37 7.38 12.91 9.71
CA TRP A 37 7.24 11.46 9.82
C TRP A 37 7.46 10.77 8.47
N ARG A 38 6.90 11.32 7.39
CA ARG A 38 7.08 10.78 6.03
C ARG A 38 8.54 10.86 5.57
N LEU A 39 9.27 11.92 5.91
CA LEU A 39 10.71 12.03 5.64
C LEU A 39 11.57 11.02 6.41
N PHE A 40 11.17 10.67 7.64
CA PHE A 40 11.90 9.69 8.45
C PHE A 40 11.60 8.23 8.10
N ARG A 41 10.52 7.95 7.34
CA ARG A 41 10.19 6.58 6.87
C ARG A 41 11.38 5.79 6.32
N PRO A 42 12.19 6.28 5.37
CA PRO A 42 13.34 5.54 4.85
C PRO A 42 14.37 5.18 5.92
N PHE A 43 14.55 6.00 6.97
CA PHE A 43 15.48 5.69 8.06
C PHE A 43 15.01 4.48 8.87
N PHE A 44 13.72 4.44 9.21
CA PHE A 44 13.15 3.29 9.93
C PHE A 44 13.25 2.00 9.09
N ILE A 45 12.96 2.08 7.78
CA ILE A 45 13.13 0.95 6.86
C ILE A 45 14.59 0.51 6.81
N GLY A 46 15.53 1.45 6.72
CA GLY A 46 16.96 1.14 6.67
C GLY A 46 17.49 0.51 7.95
N ILE A 47 17.06 0.99 9.12
CA ILE A 47 17.41 0.38 10.42
C ILE A 47 16.83 -1.04 10.51
N LEU A 48 15.55 -1.22 10.16
CA LEU A 48 14.90 -2.53 10.16
C LEU A 48 15.64 -3.51 9.24
N LEU A 49 15.94 -3.09 8.02
CA LEU A 49 16.70 -3.88 7.05
C LEU A 49 18.11 -4.19 7.57
N ALA A 50 18.80 -3.22 8.17
CA ALA A 50 20.14 -3.45 8.70
C ALA A 50 20.12 -4.55 9.77
N VAL A 51 19.16 -4.51 10.69
CA VAL A 51 19.01 -5.53 11.73
C VAL A 51 18.71 -6.92 11.13
N LEU A 52 17.88 -7.00 10.10
CA LEU A 52 17.51 -8.26 9.46
C LEU A 52 18.64 -8.85 8.60
N VAL A 53 19.30 -7.99 7.82
CA VAL A 53 20.31 -8.37 6.82
C VAL A 53 21.67 -8.63 7.46
N ASN A 54 22.06 -7.89 8.50
CA ASN A 54 23.38 -7.98 9.13
C ASN A 54 23.76 -9.41 9.61
N PRO A 55 22.88 -10.19 10.28
CA PRO A 55 23.18 -11.58 10.64
C PRO A 55 23.57 -12.44 9.44
N ILE A 56 22.88 -12.27 8.31
CA ILE A 56 23.14 -13.01 7.07
C ILE A 56 24.48 -12.57 6.47
N VAL A 57 24.75 -11.26 6.46
CA VAL A 57 26.02 -10.69 5.97
C VAL A 57 27.21 -11.21 6.78
N LYS A 58 27.10 -11.25 8.12
CA LYS A 58 28.14 -11.81 9.00
C LYS A 58 28.34 -13.29 8.75
N TRP A 59 27.26 -14.05 8.68
CA TRP A 59 27.31 -15.48 8.37
C TRP A 59 28.01 -15.75 7.04
N LEU A 60 27.72 -14.97 6.00
CA LEU A 60 28.37 -15.09 4.69
C LEU A 60 29.87 -14.73 4.76
N GLY A 61 30.20 -13.65 5.48
CA GLY A 61 31.58 -13.21 5.68
C GLY A 61 32.42 -14.24 6.43
N GLU A 62 31.87 -14.87 7.47
CA GLU A 62 32.56 -15.88 8.28
C GLU A 62 32.73 -17.20 7.50
N TYR A 63 31.69 -17.66 6.81
CA TYR A 63 31.71 -18.93 6.10
C TYR A 63 32.52 -18.89 4.80
N PHE A 64 32.35 -17.84 3.98
CA PHE A 64 33.03 -17.72 2.68
C PHE A 64 34.28 -16.85 2.72
N LYS A 65 34.62 -16.24 3.88
CA LYS A 65 35.73 -15.28 4.04
C LYS A 65 35.66 -14.09 3.08
N PHE A 66 34.44 -13.68 2.73
CA PHE A 66 34.21 -12.56 1.83
C PHE A 66 34.48 -11.21 2.52
N PRO A 67 34.99 -10.21 1.77
CA PRO A 67 35.07 -8.85 2.30
C PRO A 67 33.65 -8.33 2.58
N ARG A 68 33.51 -7.48 3.61
CA ARG A 68 32.22 -6.98 4.12
C ARG A 68 31.30 -6.47 3.00
N ALA A 69 31.84 -5.72 2.05
CA ALA A 69 31.10 -5.20 0.89
C ALA A 69 30.52 -6.30 -0.02
N LEU A 70 31.27 -7.38 -0.26
CA LEU A 70 30.81 -8.49 -1.10
C LEU A 70 29.73 -9.31 -0.39
N SER A 71 29.87 -9.52 0.93
CA SER A 71 28.83 -10.18 1.73
C SER A 71 27.51 -9.42 1.73
N ILE A 72 27.56 -8.08 1.81
CA ILE A 72 26.38 -7.21 1.70
C ILE A 72 25.71 -7.39 0.34
N LEU A 73 26.48 -7.27 -0.74
CA LEU A 73 25.98 -7.39 -2.11
C LEU A 73 25.32 -8.76 -2.32
N CYS A 74 26.00 -9.85 -1.96
CA CYS A 74 25.46 -11.21 -2.08
C CYS A 74 24.18 -11.40 -1.27
N THR A 75 24.08 -10.82 -0.07
CA THR A 75 22.88 -10.93 0.76
C THR A 75 21.69 -10.22 0.13
N TYR A 76 21.90 -9.01 -0.39
CA TYR A 76 20.84 -8.27 -1.09
C TYR A 76 20.42 -8.96 -2.40
N LEU A 77 21.36 -9.53 -3.16
CA LEU A 77 21.03 -10.33 -4.34
C LEU A 77 20.24 -11.59 -3.98
N LEU A 78 20.62 -12.32 -2.93
CA LEU A 78 19.87 -13.47 -2.45
C LEU A 78 18.45 -13.09 -2.04
N GLY A 79 18.29 -11.97 -1.32
CA GLY A 79 16.98 -11.44 -0.97
C GLY A 79 16.12 -11.09 -2.20
N LEU A 80 16.73 -10.46 -3.21
CA LEU A 80 16.03 -10.14 -4.47
C LEU A 80 15.61 -11.40 -5.22
N ILE A 81 16.51 -12.38 -5.35
CA ILE A 81 16.20 -13.67 -5.97
C ILE A 81 15.05 -14.36 -5.22
N PHE A 82 15.09 -14.37 -3.89
CA PHE A 82 14.02 -14.92 -3.08
C PHE A 82 12.67 -14.25 -3.37
N ILE A 83 12.63 -12.92 -3.41
CA ILE A 83 11.42 -12.16 -3.75
C ILE A 83 10.92 -12.50 -5.16
N VAL A 84 11.81 -12.54 -6.15
CA VAL A 84 11.44 -12.87 -7.54
C VAL A 84 10.87 -14.28 -7.63
N VAL A 85 11.50 -15.26 -6.97
CA VAL A 85 11.00 -16.65 -6.93
C VAL A 85 9.62 -16.71 -6.25
N CYS A 86 9.45 -16.03 -5.11
CA CYS A 86 8.14 -15.93 -4.47
C CYS A 86 7.09 -15.34 -5.42
N CYS A 87 7.39 -14.26 -6.12
CA CYS A 87 6.48 -13.67 -7.11
C CYS A 87 6.17 -14.64 -8.25
N LEU A 88 7.19 -15.34 -8.78
CA LEU A 88 7.00 -16.33 -9.84
C LEU A 88 6.13 -17.51 -9.42
N LEU A 89 6.08 -17.86 -8.13
CA LEU A 89 5.21 -18.91 -7.62
C LEU A 89 3.80 -18.39 -7.30
N VAL A 90 3.71 -17.21 -6.69
CA VAL A 90 2.46 -16.65 -6.18
C VAL A 90 1.59 -16.06 -7.30
N VAL A 91 2.18 -15.27 -8.20
CA VAL A 91 1.46 -14.61 -9.31
C VAL A 91 0.71 -15.58 -10.22
N PRO A 92 1.28 -16.71 -10.70
CA PRO A 92 0.53 -17.63 -11.56
C PRO A 92 -0.65 -18.27 -10.83
N SER A 93 -0.53 -18.56 -9.52
CA SER A 93 -1.66 -19.07 -8.73
C SER A 93 -2.81 -18.06 -8.68
N PHE A 94 -2.51 -16.76 -8.57
CA PHE A 94 -3.52 -15.71 -8.68
C PHE A 94 -4.14 -15.63 -10.08
N ILE A 95 -3.34 -15.72 -11.14
CA ILE A 95 -3.83 -15.68 -12.53
C ILE A 95 -4.76 -16.86 -12.81
N VAL A 96 -4.39 -18.08 -12.40
CA VAL A 96 -5.23 -19.27 -12.54
C VAL A 96 -6.51 -19.11 -11.72
N GLY A 97 -6.41 -18.66 -10.47
CA GLY A 97 -7.59 -18.42 -9.63
C GLY A 97 -8.57 -17.41 -10.24
N ILE A 98 -8.06 -16.30 -10.79
CA ILE A 98 -8.88 -15.31 -11.50
C ILE A 98 -9.47 -15.90 -12.78
N SER A 99 -8.65 -16.58 -13.59
CA SER A 99 -9.09 -17.21 -14.83
C SER A 99 -10.18 -18.26 -14.59
N ASP A 100 -10.05 -19.08 -13.55
CA ASP A 100 -11.06 -20.07 -13.15
C ASP A 100 -12.35 -19.41 -12.68
N LEU A 101 -12.27 -18.29 -11.96
CA LEU A 101 -13.46 -17.52 -11.59
C LEU A 101 -14.14 -16.98 -12.85
N PHE A 102 -13.40 -16.38 -13.78
CA PHE A 102 -13.96 -15.89 -15.04
C PHE A 102 -14.57 -17.02 -15.87
N LEU A 103 -13.88 -18.15 -16.03
CA LEU A 103 -14.39 -19.31 -16.74
C LEU A 103 -15.67 -19.84 -16.09
N LYS A 104 -15.68 -20.03 -14.77
CA LYS A 104 -16.88 -20.48 -14.05
C LYS A 104 -18.03 -19.49 -14.20
N THR A 105 -17.78 -18.18 -14.08
CA THR A 105 -18.84 -17.17 -14.29
C THR A 105 -19.41 -17.22 -15.70
N SER A 106 -18.56 -17.34 -16.73
CA SER A 106 -18.99 -17.49 -18.11
C SER A 106 -19.78 -18.78 -18.32
N THR A 107 -19.30 -19.90 -17.78
CA THR A 107 -20.02 -21.18 -17.82
C THR A 107 -21.39 -21.07 -17.14
N TYR A 108 -21.49 -20.46 -15.96
CA TYR A 108 -22.78 -20.22 -15.30
C TYR A 108 -23.72 -19.37 -16.15
N LEU A 109 -23.22 -18.30 -16.79
CA LEU A 109 -24.02 -17.45 -17.67
C LEU A 109 -24.52 -18.21 -18.91
N ASN A 110 -23.68 -19.04 -19.52
CA ASN A 110 -24.08 -19.87 -20.66
C ASN A 110 -25.06 -20.97 -20.25
N SER A 111 -24.90 -21.58 -19.07
CA SER A 111 -25.85 -22.57 -18.54
C SER A 111 -27.24 -21.96 -18.26
N ILE A 112 -27.29 -20.68 -17.87
CA ILE A 112 -28.54 -19.92 -17.70
C ILE A 112 -29.28 -19.79 -19.05
N GLU A 113 -28.56 -19.55 -20.14
CA GLU A 113 -29.13 -19.46 -21.50
C GLU A 113 -29.54 -20.82 -22.07
N GLU A 114 -28.73 -21.87 -21.89
CA GLU A 114 -28.97 -23.20 -22.49
C GLU A 114 -30.05 -24.02 -21.76
N GLU A 115 -30.13 -23.97 -20.43
CA GLU A 115 -31.09 -24.81 -19.67
C GLU A 115 -32.48 -24.20 -19.55
N ASN A 116 -32.73 -23.05 -20.20
CA ASN A 116 -33.97 -22.28 -20.03
C ASN A 116 -34.25 -22.02 -18.53
N TRP A 117 -33.20 -21.97 -17.71
CA TRP A 117 -33.27 -21.82 -16.25
C TRP A 117 -34.12 -20.61 -15.90
N LEU A 118 -34.00 -19.54 -16.70
CA LEU A 118 -34.72 -18.29 -16.50
C LEU A 118 -36.22 -18.51 -16.70
N TYR A 119 -36.60 -19.28 -17.72
CA TYR A 119 -37.98 -19.62 -18.02
C TYR A 119 -38.59 -20.56 -16.97
N GLN A 120 -37.80 -21.54 -16.48
CA GLN A 120 -38.23 -22.42 -15.38
C GLN A 120 -38.32 -21.67 -14.05
N PHE A 121 -37.38 -20.76 -13.78
CA PHE A 121 -37.39 -19.88 -12.62
C PHE A 121 -38.61 -18.94 -12.67
N MET A 122 -38.91 -18.37 -13.84
CA MET A 122 -40.08 -17.51 -14.03
C MET A 122 -41.42 -18.22 -13.83
N GLN A 123 -41.51 -19.52 -14.18
CA GLN A 123 -42.73 -20.30 -14.01
C GLN A 123 -42.91 -20.92 -12.62
N ASN A 124 -41.81 -21.32 -11.98
CA ASN A 124 -41.85 -22.07 -10.72
C ASN A 124 -41.70 -21.20 -9.48
N THR A 125 -41.42 -19.89 -9.63
CA THR A 125 -41.28 -18.98 -8.50
C THR A 125 -42.57 -18.17 -8.32
N PRO A 126 -43.32 -18.37 -7.22
CA PRO A 126 -44.37 -17.42 -6.87
C PRO A 126 -43.72 -16.05 -6.63
N TYR A 127 -44.43 -14.95 -6.96
CA TYR A 127 -43.96 -13.55 -6.80
C TYR A 127 -42.97 -13.02 -7.85
N ILE A 128 -42.84 -13.64 -9.03
CA ILE A 128 -41.94 -13.15 -10.10
C ILE A 128 -42.22 -11.69 -10.51
N GLU A 129 -43.50 -11.29 -10.54
CA GLU A 129 -43.92 -9.94 -10.91
C GLU A 129 -43.44 -8.90 -9.90
N GLU A 130 -43.45 -9.24 -8.61
CA GLU A 130 -43.00 -8.37 -7.52
C GLU A 130 -41.47 -8.19 -7.55
N ILE A 131 -40.74 -9.25 -7.90
CA ILE A 131 -39.29 -9.19 -8.13
C ILE A 131 -38.96 -8.32 -9.35
N ILE A 132 -39.68 -8.47 -10.46
CA ILE A 132 -39.49 -7.65 -11.67
C ILE A 132 -39.77 -6.18 -11.36
N PHE A 133 -40.84 -5.89 -10.64
CA PHE A 133 -41.19 -4.53 -10.22
C PHE A 133 -40.10 -3.92 -9.33
N TYR A 134 -39.63 -4.67 -8.32
CA TYR A 134 -38.55 -4.23 -7.44
C TYR A 134 -37.24 -3.97 -8.19
N VAL A 135 -36.89 -4.83 -9.17
CA VAL A 135 -35.71 -4.63 -10.02
C VAL A 135 -35.89 -3.40 -10.91
N GLN A 136 -37.05 -3.20 -11.53
CA GLN A 136 -37.32 -2.01 -12.36
C GLN A 136 -37.24 -0.71 -11.55
N GLU A 137 -37.79 -0.70 -10.33
CA GLU A 137 -37.74 0.47 -9.46
C GLU A 137 -36.31 0.79 -9.01
N ASN A 138 -35.47 -0.24 -8.80
CA ASN A 138 -34.12 -0.09 -8.29
C ASN A 138 -33.02 -0.14 -9.37
N ILE A 139 -33.35 -0.37 -10.65
CA ILE A 139 -32.34 -0.58 -11.71
C ILE A 139 -31.41 0.62 -11.86
N HIS A 140 -31.95 1.83 -11.69
CA HIS A 140 -31.17 3.05 -11.72
C HIS A 140 -30.16 3.12 -10.56
N ASN A 141 -30.57 2.73 -9.36
CA ASN A 141 -29.70 2.68 -8.18
C ASN A 141 -28.65 1.57 -8.30
N ILE A 142 -29.03 0.39 -8.80
CA ILE A 142 -28.10 -0.73 -9.08
C ILE A 142 -27.03 -0.28 -10.09
N THR A 143 -27.46 0.35 -11.19
CA THR A 143 -26.56 0.85 -12.23
C THR A 143 -25.63 1.94 -11.70
N LYS A 144 -26.17 2.91 -10.95
CA LYS A 144 -25.38 3.98 -10.32
C LYS A 144 -24.36 3.42 -9.33
N ASN A 145 -24.73 2.43 -8.52
CA ASN A 145 -23.84 1.78 -7.58
C ASN A 145 -22.74 0.98 -8.30
N MET A 146 -23.06 0.29 -9.39
CA MET A 146 -22.05 -0.37 -10.23
C MET A 146 -21.05 0.63 -10.83
N ILE A 147 -21.53 1.76 -11.36
CA ILE A 147 -20.67 2.81 -11.91
C ILE A 147 -19.80 3.42 -10.80
N ALA A 148 -20.36 3.66 -9.61
CA ALA A 148 -19.61 4.15 -8.45
C ALA A 148 -18.52 3.15 -8.02
N LEU A 149 -18.83 1.85 -7.99
CA LEU A 149 -17.85 0.79 -7.71
C LEU A 149 -16.73 0.77 -8.76
N LEU A 150 -17.05 0.82 -10.05
CA LEU A 150 -16.06 0.89 -11.14
C LEU A 150 -15.16 2.13 -11.02
N ASN A 151 -15.74 3.29 -10.75
CA ASN A 151 -14.97 4.52 -10.56
C ASN A 151 -14.09 4.46 -9.32
N SER A 152 -14.58 3.88 -8.22
CA SER A 152 -13.80 3.72 -6.99
C SER A 152 -12.63 2.74 -7.17
N LEU A 153 -12.83 1.64 -7.90
CA LEU A 153 -11.78 0.70 -8.25
C LEU A 153 -10.74 1.34 -9.16
N SER A 154 -11.17 2.06 -10.21
CA SER A 154 -10.27 2.79 -11.10
C SER A 154 -9.44 3.82 -10.34
N THR A 155 -10.08 4.62 -9.50
CA THR A 155 -9.40 5.63 -8.67
C THR A 155 -8.44 4.97 -7.69
N SER A 156 -8.87 3.91 -7.00
CA SER A 156 -8.05 3.18 -6.03
C SER A 156 -6.81 2.56 -6.68
N LEU A 157 -6.96 1.96 -7.86
CA LEU A 157 -5.85 1.43 -8.64
C LEU A 157 -4.89 2.55 -9.04
N PHE A 158 -5.41 3.67 -9.55
CA PHE A 158 -4.59 4.82 -9.92
C PHE A 158 -3.83 5.40 -8.72
N THR A 159 -4.49 5.58 -7.56
CA THR A 159 -3.85 6.04 -6.34
C THR A 159 -2.84 5.05 -5.79
N SER A 160 -3.08 3.74 -5.96
CA SER A 160 -2.14 2.70 -5.56
C SER A 160 -0.88 2.75 -6.42
N VAL A 161 -1.02 2.87 -7.75
CA VAL A 161 0.12 3.02 -8.68
C VAL A 161 0.94 4.28 -8.36
N MET A 162 0.27 5.41 -8.08
CA MET A 162 0.94 6.63 -7.62
C MET A 162 1.65 6.43 -6.27
N GLY A 163 1.04 5.69 -5.35
CA GLY A 163 1.63 5.35 -4.05
C GLY A 163 2.88 4.49 -4.17
N LEU A 164 2.93 3.56 -5.14
CA LEU A 164 4.10 2.71 -5.39
C LEU A 164 5.35 3.52 -5.69
N ALA A 165 5.24 4.64 -6.43
CA ALA A 165 6.39 5.50 -6.70
C ALA A 165 7.02 6.02 -5.40
N SER A 166 6.19 6.48 -4.44
CA SER A 166 6.68 6.93 -3.14
C SER A 166 7.29 5.79 -2.34
N GLU A 167 6.74 4.58 -2.40
CA GLU A 167 7.30 3.43 -1.70
C GLU A 167 8.63 2.99 -2.32
N VAL A 168 8.77 2.99 -3.65
CA VAL A 168 10.05 2.72 -4.33
C VAL A 168 11.14 3.68 -3.85
N PHE A 169 10.84 4.98 -3.74
CA PHE A 169 11.79 5.95 -3.17
C PHE A 169 12.16 5.62 -1.72
N ASN A 170 11.17 5.31 -0.88
CA ASN A 170 11.41 4.96 0.54
C ASN A 170 12.30 3.72 0.66
N TRP A 171 12.05 2.68 -0.15
CA TRP A 171 12.84 1.45 -0.17
C TRP A 171 14.25 1.69 -0.71
N PHE A 172 14.41 2.49 -1.76
CA PHE A 172 15.73 2.85 -2.31
C PHE A 172 16.61 3.50 -1.24
N PHE A 173 16.12 4.57 -0.60
CA PHE A 173 16.87 5.23 0.47
C PHE A 173 17.04 4.35 1.70
N GLY A 174 16.02 3.55 2.05
CA GLY A 174 16.12 2.58 3.14
C GLY A 174 17.23 1.56 2.91
N ILE A 175 17.36 1.01 1.71
CA ILE A 175 18.46 0.11 1.35
C ILE A 175 19.80 0.83 1.43
N THR A 176 19.92 2.06 0.91
CA THR A 176 21.15 2.86 1.00
C THR A 176 21.58 3.07 2.46
N ILE A 177 20.65 3.47 3.33
CA ILE A 177 20.89 3.68 4.76
C ILE A 177 21.28 2.35 5.43
N SER A 178 20.59 1.27 5.10
CA SER A 178 20.90 -0.06 5.63
C SER A 178 22.32 -0.50 5.27
N ILE A 179 22.73 -0.34 4.01
CA ILE A 179 24.09 -0.65 3.57
C ILE A 179 25.10 0.16 4.37
N TYR A 180 24.87 1.47 4.55
CA TYR A 180 25.73 2.32 5.34
C TYR A 180 25.86 1.83 6.80
N LEU A 181 24.73 1.51 7.44
CA LEU A 181 24.69 0.98 8.81
C LEU A 181 25.34 -0.40 8.97
N ILE A 182 25.38 -1.22 7.91
CA ILE A 182 26.03 -2.54 7.94
C ILE A 182 27.52 -2.41 7.62
N ILE A 183 27.97 -1.42 6.86
CA ILE A 183 29.39 -1.21 6.52
C ILE A 183 30.17 -0.65 7.70
N ASP A 184 29.58 0.31 8.43
CA ASP A 184 30.12 0.84 9.69
C ASP A 184 30.06 -0.26 10.77
#